data_AF-A0A3B9KTF6-F1
#
_entry.id   AF-A0A3B9KTF6-F1
#
_cell.length_a   1.000
_cell.length_b   1.000
_cell.length_c   1.000
_cell.angle_alpha   90.00
_cell.angle_beta   90.00
_cell.angle_gamma   90.00
#
_symmetry.space_group_name_H-M   'P 1'
#
loop_
_entity.id
_entity.type
_entity.pdbx_description
1 polymer ?
#
loop_
_entity_poly.entity_id
_entity_poly.type
_entity_poly.pdbx_seq_one_letter_code
_entity_poly.pdbx_strand_id
1 'polypeptide(L)'
;MIVNANEFDAYFFCQGRRYAEGGRLFFNHCGASFKGCFEGTTLSFDLFSDAVERGRNAYVRLTVDGKTRRIRLPIGQKTLTVTLPQGKHVFELIKLTETANNSLG
;
A
#
# COMPACT_ATOMS: atom_id res chain seq x y z
N MET A 1 -6.76 0.05 0.45
CA MET A 1 -5.92 0.54 -0.70
C MET A 1 -6.55 0.04 -1.99
N ILE A 2 -6.73 0.92 -2.98
CA ILE A 2 -7.29 0.55 -4.28
C ILE A 2 -6.14 0.44 -5.28
N VAL A 3 -5.85 -0.80 -5.69
CA VAL A 3 -5.23 -1.04 -6.99
C VAL A 3 -6.34 -1.63 -7.84
N ASN A 4 -6.75 -0.96 -8.93
CA ASN A 4 -7.83 -1.51 -9.77
C ASN A 4 -7.27 -2.68 -10.59
N ALA A 5 -7.36 -3.89 -10.03
CA ALA A 5 -7.11 -5.14 -10.73
C ALA A 5 -8.05 -6.21 -10.15
N ASN A 6 -8.85 -6.86 -11.01
CA ASN A 6 -9.68 -8.00 -10.58
C ASN A 6 -8.83 -9.21 -10.14
N GLU A 7 -7.51 -9.17 -10.35
CA GLU A 7 -6.56 -10.24 -10.09
C GLU A 7 -5.27 -9.70 -9.44
N PHE A 8 -5.36 -9.15 -8.23
CA PHE A 8 -4.19 -8.62 -7.51
C PHE A 8 -3.03 -9.61 -7.42
N ASP A 9 -3.32 -10.90 -7.20
CA ASP A 9 -2.31 -11.95 -7.08
C ASP A 9 -1.63 -12.29 -8.42
N ALA A 10 -2.20 -11.90 -9.56
CA ALA A 10 -1.57 -12.06 -10.88
C ALA A 10 -0.46 -11.03 -11.12
N TYR A 11 -0.57 -9.85 -10.48
CA TYR A 11 0.35 -8.72 -10.70
C TYR A 11 1.25 -8.44 -9.49
N PHE A 12 0.82 -8.83 -8.29
CA PHE A 12 1.54 -8.55 -7.06
C PHE A 12 1.78 -9.82 -6.27
N PHE A 13 3.00 -9.91 -5.74
CA PHE A 13 3.27 -10.85 -4.68
C PHE A 13 2.85 -10.22 -3.35
N CYS A 14 1.85 -10.82 -2.70
CA CYS A 14 1.31 -10.30 -1.45
C CYS A 14 1.73 -11.19 -0.26
N GLN A 15 2.12 -10.57 0.86
CA GLN A 15 2.50 -11.24 2.11
C GLN A 15 1.58 -10.83 3.26
N GLY A 16 1.37 -11.77 4.18
CA GLY A 16 0.53 -11.58 5.35
C GLY A 16 -0.97 -11.75 5.06
N ARG A 17 -1.77 -11.54 6.11
CA ARG A 17 -3.23 -11.66 6.06
C ARG A 17 -3.81 -10.52 5.20
N ARG A 18 -4.59 -10.91 4.19
CA ARG A 18 -5.24 -10.02 3.23
C ARG A 18 -6.59 -10.57 2.78
N TYR A 19 -7.41 -9.70 2.22
CA TYR A 19 -8.58 -10.08 1.43
C TYR A 19 -8.80 -9.03 0.34
N ALA A 20 -9.53 -9.42 -0.71
CA ALA A 20 -9.92 -8.53 -1.79
C ALA A 20 -11.44 -8.44 -1.84
N GLU A 21 -11.98 -7.23 -1.94
CA GLU A 21 -13.42 -6.97 -2.00
C GLU A 21 -13.67 -5.70 -2.81
N GLY A 22 -14.64 -5.74 -3.74
CA GLY A 22 -15.04 -4.56 -4.51
C GLY A 22 -13.90 -3.89 -5.30
N GLY A 23 -12.93 -4.66 -5.82
CA GLY A 23 -11.77 -4.13 -6.54
C GLY A 23 -10.75 -3.43 -5.64
N ARG A 24 -10.76 -3.70 -4.33
CA ARG A 24 -9.81 -3.16 -3.35
C ARG A 24 -9.06 -4.29 -2.66
N LEU A 25 -7.83 -4.00 -2.26
CA LEU A 25 -6.99 -4.91 -1.51
C LEU A 25 -6.79 -4.39 -0.09
N PHE A 26 -7.09 -5.26 0.87
CA PHE A 26 -7.14 -4.92 2.28
C PHE A 26 -5.95 -5.55 3.01
N PHE A 27 -5.20 -4.72 3.73
CA PHE A 27 -4.05 -5.11 4.53
C PHE A 27 -4.25 -4.62 5.96
N ASN A 28 -4.88 -5.42 6.82
CA ASN A 28 -5.26 -4.95 8.15
C ASN A 28 -4.20 -5.18 9.22
N HIS A 29 -3.29 -6.12 9.00
CA HIS A 29 -2.29 -6.54 9.98
C HIS A 29 -0.93 -5.86 9.76
N CYS A 30 -0.21 -5.61 10.85
CA CYS A 30 1.17 -5.13 10.76
C CYS A 30 2.02 -6.13 9.97
N GLY A 31 2.93 -5.63 9.15
CA GLY A 31 3.80 -6.46 8.31
C GLY A 31 3.12 -6.98 7.04
N ALA A 32 1.80 -6.83 6.88
CA ALA A 32 1.14 -7.17 5.63
C ALA A 32 1.64 -6.24 4.52
N SER A 33 1.98 -6.84 3.38
CA SER A 33 2.64 -6.13 2.27
C SER A 33 2.21 -6.67 0.92
N PHE A 34 2.51 -5.89 -0.11
CA PHE A 34 2.56 -6.36 -1.48
C PHE A 34 3.74 -5.74 -2.20
N LYS A 35 4.27 -6.50 -3.14
CA LYS A 35 5.41 -6.12 -3.96
C LYS A 35 5.17 -6.50 -5.40
N GLY A 36 5.75 -5.73 -6.30
CA GLY A 36 5.61 -5.95 -7.74
C GLY A 36 6.75 -5.30 -8.50
N CYS A 37 6.72 -5.49 -9.81
CA CYS A 37 7.56 -4.79 -10.75
C CYS A 37 6.68 -4.00 -11.72
N PHE A 38 7.21 -2.89 -12.23
CA PHE A 38 6.58 -2.14 -13.31
C PHE A 38 7.65 -1.56 -14.23
N GLU A 39 7.27 -1.23 -15.45
CA GLU A 39 8.12 -0.53 -16.41
C GLU A 39 7.48 0.81 -16.77
N GLY A 40 8.21 1.91 -16.59
CA GLY A 40 7.70 3.27 -16.83
C GLY A 40 8.41 4.32 -16.00
N THR A 41 7.74 5.45 -15.77
CA THR A 41 8.30 6.60 -15.03
C THR A 41 7.52 6.96 -13.77
N THR A 42 6.32 6.41 -13.59
CA THR A 42 5.39 6.84 -12.53
C THR A 42 4.74 5.65 -11.85
N LEU A 43 4.81 5.62 -10.52
CA LEU A 43 4.09 4.69 -9.66
C LEU A 43 3.08 5.48 -8.83
N SER A 44 1.82 5.06 -8.84
CA SER A 44 0.76 5.69 -8.05
C SER A 44 -0.02 4.66 -7.24
N PHE A 45 -0.31 4.97 -5.98
CA PHE A 45 -1.19 4.17 -5.13
C PHE A 45 -2.29 5.04 -4.54
N ASP A 46 -3.54 4.58 -4.66
CA ASP A 46 -4.66 5.16 -3.95
C ASP A 46 -4.86 4.41 -2.62
N LEU A 47 -4.42 5.04 -1.54
CA LEU A 47 -4.45 4.47 -0.20
C LEU A 47 -5.67 5.02 0.53
N PHE A 48 -6.39 4.16 1.25
CA PHE A 48 -7.49 4.56 2.12
C PHE A 48 -7.21 4.03 3.53
N SER A 49 -7.62 4.80 4.53
CA SER A 49 -7.48 4.44 5.94
C SER A 49 -8.67 4.94 6.73
N ASP A 50 -9.35 4.05 7.44
CA ASP A 50 -10.51 4.31 8.30
C ASP A 50 -10.15 4.37 9.79
N ALA A 51 -8.89 4.70 10.10
CA ALA A 51 -8.37 4.71 11.47
C ALA A 51 -9.39 5.28 12.49
N VAL A 52 -9.90 4.38 13.34
CA VAL A 52 -11.15 4.59 14.09
C VAL A 52 -10.93 5.38 15.38
N GLU A 53 -9.69 5.44 15.87
CA GLU A 53 -9.35 6.16 17.09
C GLU A 53 -8.69 7.51 16.79
N ARG A 54 -9.25 8.60 17.37
CA ARG A 54 -8.66 9.94 17.32
C ARG A 54 -7.21 9.90 17.78
N GLY A 55 -6.28 10.24 16.88
CA GLY A 55 -4.85 10.33 17.17
C GLY A 55 -4.02 9.13 16.68
N ARG A 56 -4.64 8.01 16.32
CA ARG A 56 -3.93 6.87 15.71
C ARG A 56 -3.92 7.03 14.19
N ASN A 57 -2.74 7.28 13.62
CA ASN A 57 -2.57 7.32 12.17
C ASN A 57 -2.08 5.97 11.69
N ALA A 58 -2.55 5.57 10.51
CA ALA A 58 -1.95 4.48 9.77
C ALA A 58 -0.57 4.90 9.25
N TYR A 59 0.41 4.02 9.33
CA TYR A 59 1.71 4.21 8.70
C TYR A 59 1.98 3.07 7.73
N VAL A 60 2.53 3.43 6.58
CA VAL A 60 3.05 2.50 5.59
C VAL A 60 4.51 2.84 5.28
N ARG A 61 5.26 1.87 4.78
CA ARG A 61 6.58 2.07 4.20
C ARG A 61 6.52 1.68 2.74
N LEU A 62 6.90 2.60 1.87
CA LEU A 62 7.12 2.33 0.45
C LEU A 62 8.63 2.19 0.22
N THR A 63 9.03 1.07 -0.39
CA THR A 63 10.37 0.86 -0.90
C THR A 63 10.30 0.77 -2.42
N VAL A 64 11.11 1.54 -3.14
CA VAL A 64 11.24 1.50 -4.61
C VAL A 64 12.72 1.47 -4.96
N ASP A 65 13.16 0.44 -5.68
CA ASP A 65 14.58 0.21 -6.03
C ASP A 65 15.53 0.38 -4.83
N GLY A 66 15.15 -0.20 -3.69
CA GLY A 66 15.88 -0.14 -2.42
C GLY A 66 15.71 1.19 -1.64
N LYS A 67 15.20 2.26 -2.25
CA LYS A 67 14.95 3.53 -1.56
C LYS A 67 13.66 3.47 -0.77
N THR A 68 13.76 3.77 0.52
CA THR A 68 12.66 3.58 1.47
C THR A 68 12.11 4.90 1.97
N ARG A 69 10.77 5.00 2.08
CA ARG A 69 10.05 6.15 2.64
C ARG A 69 8.95 5.69 3.58
N ARG A 70 8.92 6.24 4.80
CA ARG A 70 7.80 6.06 5.75
C ARG A 70 6.75 7.13 5.48
N ILE A 71 5.50 6.72 5.38
CA ILE A 71 4.38 7.58 4.99
C ILE A 71 3.28 7.46 6.03
N ARG A 72 2.86 8.60 6.56
CA ARG A 72 1.64 8.74 7.37
C ARG A 72 0.43 8.78 6.44
N LEU A 73 -0.56 7.94 6.69
CA LEU A 73 -1.87 7.97 6.04
C LEU A 73 -2.87 8.63 7.01
N PRO A 74 -3.46 9.77 6.63
CA PRO A 74 -4.57 10.35 7.38
C PRO A 74 -5.81 9.47 7.28
N ILE A 75 -6.83 9.77 8.07
CA ILE A 75 -8.17 9.21 7.86
C ILE A 75 -8.68 9.65 6.49
N GLY A 76 -9.27 8.73 5.73
CA GLY A 76 -9.76 8.95 4.38
C GLY A 76 -8.77 8.49 3.31
N GLN A 77 -8.89 9.09 2.12
CA GLN A 77 -8.10 8.73 0.94
C GLN A 77 -6.82 9.58 0.83
N LYS A 78 -5.73 8.97 0.39
CA LYS A 78 -4.48 9.62 0.02
C LYS A 78 -3.86 8.93 -1.20
N THR A 79 -3.64 9.71 -2.25
CA THR A 79 -2.85 9.27 -3.40
C THR A 79 -1.36 9.47 -3.13
N LEU A 80 -0.58 8.42 -3.35
CA LEU A 80 0.88 8.42 -3.24
C LEU A 80 1.49 8.27 -4.63
N THR A 81 2.18 9.29 -5.10
CA THR A 81 2.86 9.28 -6.40
C THR A 81 4.37 9.30 -6.23
N VAL A 82 5.07 8.48 -7.02
CA VAL A 82 6.54 8.47 -7.13
C VAL A 82 6.92 8.57 -8.60
N THR A 83 7.75 9.56 -8.92
CA THR A 83 8.34 9.74 -10.25
C THR A 83 9.76 9.18 -10.27
N LEU A 84 10.08 8.44 -11.32
CA LEU A 84 11.34 7.72 -11.54
C LEU A 84 11.82 7.95 -12.99
N PRO A 85 13.11 7.72 -13.29
CA PRO A 85 13.58 7.61 -14.67
C PRO A 85 12.83 6.51 -15.42
N GLN A 86 12.75 6.59 -16.76
CA GLN A 86 12.18 5.51 -17.55
C GLN A 86 12.97 4.21 -17.30
N GLY A 87 12.27 3.14 -16.93
CA GLY A 87 12.90 1.84 -16.78
C GLY A 87 12.04 0.84 -16.04
N LYS A 88 12.66 -0.30 -15.71
CA LYS A 88 12.07 -1.34 -14.87
C LYS A 88 12.38 -1.05 -13.42
N HIS A 89 11.34 -1.10 -12.59
CA HIS A 89 11.41 -0.79 -11.18
C HIS A 89 10.77 -1.90 -10.36
N VAL A 90 11.30 -2.08 -9.15
CA VAL A 90 10.70 -2.97 -8.15
C VAL A 90 10.21 -2.14 -6.98
N PHE A 91 9.05 -2.50 -6.44
CA PHE A 91 8.50 -1.82 -5.27
C PHE A 91 7.95 -2.80 -4.25
N GLU A 92 7.87 -2.34 -3.00
CA GLU A 92 7.12 -2.97 -1.92
C GLU A 92 6.41 -1.89 -1.10
N LEU A 93 5.13 -2.09 -0.81
CA LEU A 93 4.40 -1.30 0.17
C LEU A 93 3.99 -2.21 1.34
N ILE A 94 4.40 -1.83 2.55
CA ILE A 94 4.15 -2.59 3.79
C ILE A 94 3.45 -1.73 4.83
N LYS A 95 2.44 -2.31 5.50
CA LYS A 95 1.79 -1.70 6.66
C LYS A 95 2.68 -1.81 7.89
N LEU A 96 2.91 -0.67 8.56
CA LEU A 96 3.73 -0.59 9.77
C LEU A 96 2.92 -0.53 11.06
N THR A 97 1.60 -0.48 10.96
CA THR A 97 0.70 -0.25 12.10
C THR A 97 -0.07 -1.52 12.42
N GLU A 98 -0.23 -1.82 13.70
CA GLU A 98 -1.06 -2.93 14.18
C GLU A 98 -2.54 -2.72 13.90
N THR A 99 -3.31 -3.82 13.77
CA THR A 99 -4.76 -3.76 13.52
C THR A 99 -5.51 -3.00 14.61
N ALA A 100 -5.05 -3.12 15.86
CA ALA A 100 -5.61 -2.38 17.01
C ALA A 100 -5.48 -0.85 16.86
N ASN A 101 -4.59 -0.36 15.99
CA ASN A 101 -4.39 1.06 15.75
C ASN A 101 -5.11 1.56 14.48
N ASN A 102 -5.49 0.65 13.59
CA ASN A 102 -6.25 0.91 12.37
C ASN A 102 -6.67 -0.41 11.69
N SER A 103 -7.96 -0.52 11.42
CA SER A 103 -8.48 -1.24 10.25
C SER A 103 -8.06 -0.47 8.99
N LEU A 104 -7.90 -1.14 7.84
CA LEU A 104 -7.70 -0.47 6.55
C LEU A 104 -8.69 -1.02 5.53
N GLY A 105 -9.66 -0.17 5.16
CA GLY A 105 -10.48 -0.30 3.95
C GLY A 105 -9.78 0.02 2.62
#